data_AF-A0A257PZE8-F1
#
_entry.id   AF-A0A257PZE8-F1
#
_cell.length_a   1.000
_cell.length_b   1.000
_cell.length_c   1.000
_cell.angle_alpha   90.00
_cell.angle_beta   90.00
_cell.angle_gamma   90.00
#
_symmetry.space_group_name_H-M   'P 1'
#
loop_
_entity.id
_entity.type
_entity.pdbx_description
1 polymer ?
#
loop_
_entity_poly.entity_id
_entity_poly.type
_entity_poly.pdbx_seq_one_letter_code
_entity_poly.pdbx_strand_id
1 'polypeptide(L)'
;MVALALPTGGQVTSGQANIQQSGTAVTVTQSSQSAIINWQSFGVAANESVNFRQPGASSVVLNRVLGSDASAIYGKINANGQVFLVNPNGIYFAPGAQVSVGGLVASTLGISDHDFSAGQYNFSGSSTNSVVNAGSITAAKGGAVAFIGPVVDNEGSISTPGGTTALGAGGAVNMTLAGNSLVSFQVSAAALNAAARNGGVIQATGGAVILSAQAKSALLQTVVNNTGVISAQGVASQNGVITLLGGDAGTVQAGGTLDASSASGTGGHVVVTGQNVAVVDGAKILATGAAGGGQINIGGGVHGGGGIAQAVTTKVAATAVLDASATGTGNGGQVSVWSDVTNAASQTQVAGTLLAKGGAAGGNGGLIETSGAVLDTSGITVSAAAPHGTAGQWLLDPTMVEITSNTPASGTSTSGTNPLVISGTNTSYVDPATIDAALNAGTSVTVET
;
A
#
# COMPACT_ATOMS: atom_id res chain seq x y z
N MET A 1 -3.99 21.14 40.08
CA MET A 1 -3.50 21.60 38.76
C MET A 1 -3.51 20.36 37.88
N VAL A 2 -4.28 20.34 36.78
CA VAL A 2 -4.27 19.19 35.86
C VAL A 2 -2.91 19.19 35.16
N ALA A 3 -2.15 18.10 35.23
CA ALA A 3 -0.89 17.98 34.51
C ALA A 3 -1.18 17.98 33.00
N LEU A 4 -0.60 18.92 32.26
CA LEU A 4 -0.74 19.04 30.81
C LEU A 4 0.22 18.06 30.13
N ALA A 5 -0.22 17.42 29.05
CA ALA A 5 0.61 16.50 28.26
C ALA A 5 1.25 17.17 27.03
N LEU A 6 1.03 18.48 26.86
CA LEU A 6 1.56 19.32 25.78
C LEU A 6 3.07 19.14 25.57
N PRO A 7 3.60 19.42 24.37
CA PRO A 7 5.04 19.34 24.12
C PRO A 7 5.83 20.25 25.07
N THR A 8 6.94 19.75 25.60
CA THR A 8 7.78 20.46 26.58
C THR A 8 9.24 20.51 26.18
N GLY A 9 9.96 21.52 26.68
CA GLY A 9 11.39 21.70 26.43
C GLY A 9 11.73 22.03 24.98
N GLY A 10 10.81 22.67 24.25
CA GLY A 10 11.02 23.05 22.85
C GLY A 10 12.18 24.04 22.69
N GLN A 11 13.14 23.70 21.83
CA GLN A 11 14.30 24.52 21.50
C GLN A 11 14.46 24.57 19.97
N VAL A 12 14.44 25.77 19.40
CA VAL A 12 14.67 25.96 17.97
C VAL A 12 16.17 25.90 17.69
N THR A 13 16.62 24.92 16.93
CA THR A 13 18.04 24.70 16.63
C THR A 13 18.43 25.11 15.20
N SER A 14 17.46 25.24 14.31
CA SER A 14 17.65 25.73 12.94
C SER A 14 16.40 26.44 12.43
N GLY A 15 16.57 27.41 11.55
CA GLY A 15 15.49 28.26 11.05
C GLY A 15 14.98 29.26 12.10
N GLN A 16 13.78 29.77 11.90
CA GLN A 16 13.12 30.75 12.76
C GLN A 16 11.70 30.29 13.08
N ALA A 17 11.47 30.06 14.37
CA ALA A 17 10.15 29.77 14.91
C ALA A 17 10.03 30.34 16.33
N ASN A 18 8.81 30.70 16.72
CA ASN A 18 8.48 31.11 18.08
C ASN A 18 7.45 30.12 18.66
N ILE A 19 7.70 29.65 19.88
CA ILE A 19 6.86 28.67 20.57
C ILE A 19 6.11 29.40 21.70
N GLN A 20 4.80 29.41 21.64
CA GLN A 20 3.95 30.04 22.65
C GLN A 20 2.92 29.04 23.17
N GLN A 21 2.86 28.87 24.49
CA GLN A 21 1.80 28.14 25.15
C GLN A 21 0.74 29.09 25.71
N SER A 22 -0.54 28.77 25.50
CA SER A 22 -1.68 29.46 26.09
C SER A 22 -2.72 28.43 26.53
N GLY A 23 -2.85 28.24 27.85
CA GLY A 23 -3.73 27.22 28.43
C GLY A 23 -3.40 25.82 27.91
N THR A 24 -4.38 25.17 27.27
CA THR A 24 -4.28 23.82 26.68
C THR A 24 -3.81 23.82 25.23
N ALA A 25 -3.28 24.95 24.72
CA ALA A 25 -2.79 25.05 23.34
C ALA A 25 -1.32 25.48 23.29
N VAL A 26 -0.54 24.82 22.44
CA VAL A 26 0.77 25.31 21.96
C VAL A 26 0.60 25.84 20.54
N THR A 27 1.15 27.01 20.28
CA THR A 27 1.24 27.58 18.94
C THR A 27 2.72 27.78 18.58
N VAL A 28 3.12 27.19 17.47
CA VAL A 28 4.44 27.37 16.87
C VAL A 28 4.28 28.28 15.66
N THR A 29 4.78 29.51 15.75
CA THR A 29 4.79 30.44 14.62
C THR A 29 6.15 30.39 13.95
N GLN A 30 6.23 29.72 12.81
CA GLN A 30 7.42 29.62 11.98
C GLN A 30 7.48 30.77 10.98
N SER A 31 8.63 31.43 10.85
CA SER A 31 8.86 32.53 9.89
C SER A 31 9.85 32.18 8.76
N SER A 32 10.65 31.11 8.92
CA SER A 32 11.54 30.59 7.87
C SER A 32 10.86 29.48 7.05
N GLN A 33 11.38 29.19 5.85
CA GLN A 33 10.86 28.11 5.00
C GLN A 33 10.99 26.72 5.64
N SER A 34 12.08 26.47 6.36
CA SER A 34 12.31 25.27 7.16
C SER A 34 12.73 25.65 8.58
N ALA A 35 12.34 24.85 9.58
CA ALA A 35 12.76 24.99 10.96
C ALA A 35 12.95 23.63 11.63
N ILE A 36 13.90 23.54 12.56
CA ILE A 36 14.12 22.35 13.40
C ILE A 36 13.88 22.74 14.85
N ILE A 37 13.03 21.98 15.52
CA ILE A 37 12.68 22.14 16.93
C ILE A 37 12.94 20.83 17.63
N ASN A 38 13.88 20.84 18.58
CA ASN A 38 14.11 19.73 19.48
C ASN A 38 13.19 19.88 20.70
N TRP A 39 12.61 18.77 21.16
CA TRP A 39 11.68 18.70 22.28
C TRP A 39 12.15 17.67 23.30
N GLN A 40 11.94 17.95 24.59
CA GLN A 40 12.16 16.94 25.62
C GLN A 40 11.06 15.87 25.58
N SER A 41 9.82 16.30 25.36
CA SER A 41 8.68 15.40 25.12
C SER A 41 7.69 16.06 24.16
N PHE A 42 6.92 15.26 23.44
CA PHE A 42 5.89 15.75 22.53
C PHE A 42 4.64 14.88 22.68
N GLY A 43 3.72 15.30 23.56
CA GLY A 43 2.40 14.71 23.74
C GLY A 43 1.30 15.73 23.48
N VAL A 44 0.07 15.26 23.29
CA VAL A 44 -1.12 16.12 23.16
C VAL A 44 -2.30 15.38 23.77
N ALA A 45 -2.77 15.77 24.96
CA ALA A 45 -3.96 15.16 25.57
C ALA A 45 -5.25 15.50 24.80
N ALA A 46 -6.34 14.79 25.07
CA ALA A 46 -7.59 14.88 24.30
C ALA A 46 -8.18 16.30 24.19
N ASN A 47 -8.01 17.12 25.24
CA ASN A 47 -8.51 18.51 25.29
C ASN A 47 -7.44 19.55 24.93
N GLU A 48 -6.31 19.10 24.38
CA GLU A 48 -5.17 19.94 24.02
C GLU A 48 -5.00 20.07 22.51
N SER A 49 -4.25 21.10 22.10
CA SER A 49 -3.91 21.29 20.69
C SER A 49 -2.50 21.83 20.47
N VAL A 50 -1.89 21.44 19.35
CA VAL A 50 -0.66 22.02 18.83
C VAL A 50 -0.94 22.60 17.46
N ASN A 51 -0.63 23.88 17.28
CA ASN A 51 -0.94 24.64 16.07
C ASN A 51 0.35 25.19 15.45
N PHE A 52 0.69 24.73 14.25
CA PHE A 52 1.81 25.24 13.47
C PHE A 52 1.30 26.28 12.47
N ARG A 53 1.77 27.52 12.61
CA ARG A 53 1.54 28.61 11.66
C ARG A 53 2.82 28.84 10.89
N GLN A 54 2.84 28.41 9.63
CA GLN A 54 4.02 28.40 8.78
C GLN A 54 3.85 29.38 7.62
N PRO A 55 4.93 29.83 6.95
CA PRO A 55 4.83 30.79 5.85
C PRO A 55 3.93 30.35 4.69
N GLY A 56 3.90 29.06 4.36
CA GLY A 56 3.02 28.51 3.34
C GLY A 56 2.92 26.98 3.37
N ALA A 57 2.16 26.42 2.43
CA ALA A 57 1.88 24.99 2.36
C ALA A 57 3.13 24.11 2.09
N SER A 58 4.16 24.70 1.47
CA SER A 58 5.44 24.03 1.23
C SER A 58 6.43 24.16 2.39
N SER A 59 6.18 25.05 3.36
CA SER A 59 7.06 25.24 4.51
C SER A 59 7.02 24.01 5.41
N VAL A 60 8.17 23.65 6.00
CA VAL A 60 8.34 22.41 6.77
C VAL A 60 8.91 22.68 8.15
N VAL A 61 8.39 22.00 9.16
CA VAL A 61 8.95 21.99 10.52
C VAL A 61 9.29 20.57 10.94
N LEU A 62 10.53 20.37 11.39
CA LEU A 62 10.96 19.14 12.03
C LEU A 62 10.83 19.27 13.54
N ASN A 63 9.99 18.45 14.14
CA ASN A 63 9.86 18.26 15.58
C ASN A 63 10.59 16.96 15.95
N ARG A 64 11.70 17.07 16.67
CA ARG A 64 12.51 15.92 17.10
C ARG A 64 12.42 15.76 18.62
N VAL A 65 11.98 14.60 19.08
CA VAL A 65 11.95 14.28 20.52
C VAL A 65 13.30 13.70 20.94
N LEU A 66 13.89 14.27 21.98
CA LEU A 66 15.19 13.86 22.55
C LEU A 66 15.05 13.11 23.87
N GLY A 67 13.90 13.24 24.56
CA GLY A 67 13.63 12.49 25.78
C GLY A 67 13.33 11.02 25.53
N SER A 68 12.96 10.31 26.60
CA SER A 68 12.72 8.86 26.59
C SER A 68 11.27 8.47 26.30
N ASP A 69 10.34 9.43 26.33
CA ASP A 69 8.92 9.13 26.25
C ASP A 69 8.43 9.05 24.80
N ALA A 70 7.52 8.11 24.55
CA ALA A 70 6.78 8.03 23.29
C ALA A 70 5.86 9.25 23.11
N SER A 71 5.60 9.61 21.86
CA SER A 71 4.67 10.68 21.53
C SER A 71 3.24 10.15 21.52
N ALA A 72 2.47 10.45 22.56
CA ALA A 72 1.07 10.06 22.66
C ALA A 72 0.15 11.25 22.30
N ILE A 73 -0.56 11.12 21.18
CA ILE A 73 -1.40 12.15 20.58
C ILE A 73 -2.85 11.73 20.70
N TYR A 74 -3.58 12.31 21.65
CA TYR A 74 -5.01 12.15 21.87
C TYR A 74 -5.83 13.35 21.37
N GLY A 75 -5.20 14.53 21.31
CA GLY A 75 -5.84 15.79 20.94
C GLY A 75 -5.63 16.18 19.48
N LYS A 76 -5.44 17.48 19.25
CA LYS A 76 -5.41 18.06 17.90
C LYS A 76 -4.02 18.53 17.48
N ILE A 77 -3.62 18.24 16.25
CA ILE A 77 -2.47 18.86 15.59
C ILE A 77 -2.95 19.54 14.31
N ASN A 78 -2.73 20.86 14.21
CA ASN A 78 -3.12 21.65 13.05
C ASN A 78 -1.91 22.32 12.42
N ALA A 79 -1.80 22.30 11.09
CA ALA A 79 -0.79 23.05 10.36
C ALA A 79 -1.27 23.48 8.98
N ASN A 80 -0.86 24.67 8.52
CA ASN A 80 -1.07 25.06 7.13
C ASN A 80 0.02 24.52 6.18
N GLY A 81 1.18 24.14 6.71
CA GLY A 81 2.29 23.52 5.98
C GLY A 81 2.59 22.10 6.46
N GLN A 82 3.84 21.69 6.34
CA GLN A 82 4.29 20.33 6.56
C GLN A 82 4.86 20.14 7.97
N VAL A 83 4.46 19.07 8.63
CA VAL A 83 4.90 18.71 9.98
C VAL A 83 5.62 17.38 9.95
N PHE A 84 6.89 17.37 10.35
CA PHE A 84 7.65 16.15 10.59
C PHE A 84 7.73 15.95 12.10
N LEU A 85 7.35 14.76 12.57
CA LEU A 85 7.46 14.34 13.98
C LEU A 85 8.37 13.11 14.04
N VAL A 86 9.53 13.27 14.65
CA VAL A 86 10.53 12.21 14.81
C VAL A 86 10.67 11.88 16.28
N ASN A 87 10.30 10.65 16.66
CA ASN A 87 10.45 10.15 18.02
C ASN A 87 10.86 8.67 18.02
N PRO A 88 12.15 8.35 18.29
CA PRO A 88 12.63 6.98 18.34
C PRO A 88 11.94 6.09 19.38
N ASN A 89 11.29 6.68 20.39
CA ASN A 89 10.57 5.94 21.44
C ASN A 89 9.16 5.49 21.00
N GLY A 90 8.69 5.91 19.82
CA GLY A 90 7.38 5.56 19.29
C GLY A 90 6.44 6.76 19.16
N ILE A 91 5.46 6.62 18.27
CA ILE A 91 4.43 7.63 18.01
C ILE A 91 3.07 6.94 17.95
N TYR A 92 2.12 7.41 18.75
CA TYR A 92 0.77 6.87 18.80
C TYR A 92 -0.26 8.00 18.64
N PHE A 93 -1.07 7.93 17.60
CA PHE A 93 -2.27 8.73 17.43
C PHE A 93 -3.48 7.94 17.94
N ALA A 94 -4.02 8.31 19.09
CA ALA A 94 -5.08 7.57 19.78
C ALA A 94 -6.46 7.77 19.12
N PRO A 95 -7.46 6.92 19.42
CA PRO A 95 -8.84 7.15 19.03
C PRO A 95 -9.32 8.55 19.45
N GLY A 96 -9.94 9.26 18.51
CA GLY A 96 -10.41 10.65 18.70
C GLY A 96 -9.36 11.73 18.40
N ALA A 97 -8.08 11.37 18.26
CA ALA A 97 -7.05 12.32 17.83
C ALA A 97 -7.33 12.82 16.41
N GLN A 98 -7.06 14.10 16.17
CA GLN A 98 -7.30 14.76 14.88
C GLN A 98 -6.05 15.50 14.43
N VAL A 99 -5.50 15.09 13.29
CA VAL A 99 -4.36 15.76 12.66
C VAL A 99 -4.81 16.33 11.32
N SER A 100 -4.68 17.65 11.16
CA SER A 100 -5.03 18.36 9.92
C SER A 100 -3.87 19.25 9.49
N VAL A 101 -3.14 18.83 8.46
CA VAL A 101 -1.85 19.45 8.07
C VAL A 101 -1.72 19.61 6.56
N GLY A 102 -0.76 20.40 6.08
CA GLY A 102 -0.37 20.44 4.67
C GLY A 102 0.30 19.14 4.20
N GLY A 103 1.01 18.48 5.11
CA GLY A 103 1.59 17.13 4.97
C GLY A 103 2.15 16.65 6.31
N LEU A 104 2.22 15.33 6.52
CA LEU A 104 2.72 14.71 7.75
C LEU A 104 3.84 13.72 7.42
N VAL A 105 4.92 13.77 8.18
CA VAL A 105 5.85 12.64 8.31
C VAL A 105 5.94 12.28 9.79
N ALA A 106 5.60 11.05 10.15
CA ALA A 106 5.78 10.52 11.51
C ALA A 106 6.80 9.39 11.45
N SER A 107 7.90 9.52 12.20
CA SER A 107 9.01 8.58 12.10
C SER A 107 9.57 8.17 13.45
N THR A 108 9.85 6.88 13.63
CA THR A 108 10.70 6.36 14.72
C THR A 108 12.17 6.24 14.29
N LEU A 109 12.47 6.39 13.00
CA LEU A 109 13.83 6.56 12.48
C LEU A 109 14.26 8.04 12.56
N GLY A 110 15.54 8.27 12.82
CA GLY A 110 16.13 9.61 12.88
C GLY A 110 16.41 10.18 11.50
N ILE A 111 16.53 11.50 11.41
CA ILE A 111 17.05 12.25 10.25
C ILE A 111 18.07 13.26 10.77
N SER A 112 19.17 13.47 10.06
CA SER A 112 20.19 14.45 10.44
C SER A 112 19.73 15.88 10.15
N ASP A 113 20.25 16.86 10.88
CA ASP A 113 19.96 18.28 10.62
C ASP A 113 20.44 18.72 9.23
N HIS A 114 21.56 18.16 8.79
CA HIS A 114 22.13 18.39 7.46
C HIS A 114 21.16 17.91 6.37
N ASP A 115 20.72 16.64 6.44
CA ASP A 115 19.83 16.03 5.46
C ASP A 115 18.49 16.77 5.38
N PHE A 116 17.90 17.08 6.54
CA PHE A 116 16.66 17.85 6.59
C PHE A 116 16.82 19.24 5.96
N SER A 117 17.90 19.96 6.30
CA SER A 117 18.14 21.31 5.79
C SER A 117 18.48 21.33 4.29
N ALA A 118 19.06 20.25 3.77
CA ALA A 118 19.35 20.05 2.36
C ALA A 118 18.13 19.57 1.54
N GLY A 119 16.98 19.31 2.18
CA GLY A 119 15.81 18.74 1.52
C GLY A 119 15.98 17.28 1.08
N GLN A 120 16.96 16.58 1.66
CA GLN A 120 17.25 15.17 1.42
C GLN A 120 16.66 14.36 2.57
N TYR A 121 15.45 13.81 2.41
CA TYR A 121 14.78 13.16 3.54
C TYR A 121 15.21 11.70 3.68
N ASN A 122 16.39 11.52 4.27
CA ASN A 122 17.02 10.24 4.54
C ASN A 122 16.81 9.87 6.01
N PHE A 123 15.87 8.96 6.27
CA PHE A 123 15.57 8.46 7.60
C PHE A 123 16.32 7.17 7.86
N SER A 124 16.97 7.06 9.02
CA SER A 124 17.65 5.82 9.44
C SER A 124 17.75 5.74 10.95
N GLY A 125 17.93 4.53 11.47
CA GLY A 125 18.16 4.33 12.90
C GLY A 125 17.98 2.88 13.34
N SER A 126 18.18 2.66 14.63
CA SER A 126 18.07 1.35 15.28
C SER A 126 16.85 1.25 16.21
N SER A 127 15.87 2.15 16.06
CA SER A 127 14.62 2.04 16.82
C SER A 127 13.98 0.68 16.58
N THR A 128 13.31 0.15 17.59
CA THR A 128 12.43 -1.04 17.50
C THR A 128 10.97 -0.68 17.77
N ASN A 129 10.67 0.61 17.92
CA ASN A 129 9.34 1.11 18.26
C ASN A 129 8.52 1.44 17.01
N SER A 130 7.21 1.58 17.19
CA SER A 130 6.25 1.72 16.10
C SER A 130 5.71 3.14 15.92
N VAL A 131 5.17 3.38 14.73
CA VAL A 131 4.21 4.46 14.47
C VAL A 131 2.83 3.83 14.32
N VAL A 132 1.89 4.20 15.17
CA VAL A 132 0.53 3.64 15.15
C VAL A 132 -0.49 4.76 15.05
N ASN A 133 -1.40 4.67 14.07
CA ASN A 133 -2.55 5.55 13.96
C ASN A 133 -3.85 4.81 14.27
N ALA A 134 -4.56 5.25 15.30
CA ALA A 134 -5.94 4.88 15.62
C ALA A 134 -6.89 6.10 15.60
N GLY A 135 -6.37 7.28 15.22
CA GLY A 135 -7.12 8.53 15.09
C GLY A 135 -7.47 8.87 13.64
N SER A 136 -7.70 10.16 13.37
CA SER A 136 -7.97 10.69 12.04
C SER A 136 -6.86 11.64 11.60
N ILE A 137 -6.27 11.37 10.44
CA ILE A 137 -5.21 12.19 9.83
C ILE A 137 -5.66 12.65 8.45
N THR A 138 -5.61 13.95 8.21
CA THR A 138 -5.96 14.56 6.94
C THR A 138 -4.83 15.46 6.47
N ALA A 139 -4.31 15.21 5.28
CA ALA A 139 -3.44 16.15 4.58
C ALA A 139 -4.25 17.05 3.65
N ALA A 140 -3.74 18.25 3.37
CA ALA A 140 -4.25 19.11 2.33
C ALA A 140 -4.18 18.44 0.95
N LYS A 141 -4.95 18.93 -0.02
CA LYS A 141 -4.94 18.40 -1.39
C LYS A 141 -3.52 18.39 -1.97
N GLY A 142 -3.10 17.27 -2.54
CA GLY A 142 -1.74 17.05 -3.06
C GLY A 142 -0.68 16.76 -1.98
N GLY A 143 -1.04 16.89 -0.70
CA GLY A 143 -0.15 16.65 0.43
C GLY A 143 0.12 15.16 0.69
N ALA A 144 1.21 14.88 1.38
CA ALA A 144 1.60 13.52 1.75
C ALA A 144 1.40 13.20 3.23
N VAL A 145 1.11 11.95 3.54
CA VAL A 145 1.23 11.36 4.88
C VAL A 145 2.21 10.19 4.80
N ALA A 146 3.33 10.25 5.52
CA ALA A 146 4.31 9.17 5.56
C ALA A 146 4.56 8.68 6.99
N PHE A 147 4.42 7.37 7.21
CA PHE A 147 4.88 6.71 8.43
C PHE A 147 6.15 5.92 8.16
N ILE A 148 7.14 6.09 9.03
CA ILE A 148 8.48 5.53 8.85
C ILE A 148 8.95 4.89 10.15
N GLY A 149 9.34 3.63 10.11
CA GLY A 149 9.82 2.91 11.28
C GLY A 149 10.07 1.44 10.98
N PRO A 150 10.50 0.63 11.95
CA PRO A 150 10.47 -0.83 11.80
C PRO A 150 9.05 -1.36 11.68
N VAL A 151 8.10 -0.79 12.43
CA VAL A 151 6.70 -1.19 12.43
C VAL A 151 5.82 0.04 12.28
N VAL A 152 4.91 0.01 11.30
CA VAL A 152 3.96 1.08 11.04
C VAL A 152 2.56 0.47 10.87
N ASP A 153 1.60 0.94 11.66
CA ASP A 153 0.23 0.41 11.67
C ASP A 153 -0.78 1.55 11.51
N ASN A 154 -1.72 1.38 10.58
CA ASN A 154 -2.91 2.22 10.47
C ASN A 154 -4.17 1.42 10.84
N GLU A 155 -4.76 1.74 11.98
CA GLU A 155 -6.05 1.24 12.48
C GLU A 155 -7.15 2.32 12.42
N GLY A 156 -6.77 3.59 12.23
CA GLY A 156 -7.65 4.74 12.10
C GLY A 156 -7.92 5.11 10.64
N SER A 157 -8.08 6.41 10.38
CA SER A 157 -8.29 6.94 9.03
C SER A 157 -7.18 7.88 8.59
N ILE A 158 -6.72 7.73 7.35
CA ILE A 158 -5.80 8.65 6.67
C ILE A 158 -6.45 9.14 5.37
N SER A 159 -6.49 10.46 5.16
CA SER A 159 -7.00 11.09 3.93
C SER A 159 -5.95 11.98 3.28
N THR A 160 -5.61 11.71 2.02
CA THR A 160 -4.66 12.47 1.20
C THR A 160 -5.22 12.74 -0.21
N PRO A 161 -6.26 13.59 -0.38
CA PRO A 161 -6.89 13.82 -1.67
C PRO A 161 -5.90 14.36 -2.72
N GLY A 162 -5.77 13.67 -3.86
CA GLY A 162 -4.81 14.00 -4.92
C GLY A 162 -3.34 13.94 -4.49
N GLY A 163 -3.06 13.40 -3.30
CA GLY A 163 -1.73 13.29 -2.70
C GLY A 163 -1.37 11.82 -2.44
N THR A 164 -0.43 11.58 -1.53
CA THR A 164 0.10 10.23 -1.31
C THR A 164 0.13 9.84 0.15
N THR A 165 -0.33 8.63 0.45
CA THR A 165 -0.07 7.98 1.74
C THR A 165 1.03 6.93 1.58
N ALA A 166 2.07 6.97 2.42
CA ALA A 166 3.19 6.03 2.38
C ALA A 166 3.47 5.42 3.76
N LEU A 167 3.39 4.10 3.90
CA LEU A 167 3.73 3.37 5.11
C LEU A 167 5.00 2.55 4.83
N GLY A 168 6.14 3.00 5.35
CA GLY A 168 7.45 2.39 5.13
C GLY A 168 8.01 1.73 6.37
N ALA A 169 8.16 0.40 6.30
CA ALA A 169 8.71 -0.43 7.35
C ALA A 169 10.14 -0.90 7.03
N GLY A 170 11.14 -0.41 7.77
CA GLY A 170 12.55 -0.78 7.57
C GLY A 170 13.51 -0.09 8.53
N GLY A 171 14.80 -0.32 8.32
CA GLY A 171 15.90 0.33 9.06
C GLY A 171 16.37 1.64 8.45
N ALA A 172 16.06 1.88 7.16
CA ALA A 172 16.24 3.15 6.50
C ALA A 172 15.18 3.38 5.42
N VAL A 173 14.80 4.64 5.22
CA VAL A 173 13.85 5.09 4.21
C VAL A 173 14.36 6.37 3.57
N ASN A 174 14.40 6.40 2.24
CA ASN A 174 14.68 7.61 1.46
C ASN A 174 13.37 8.15 0.88
N MET A 175 13.22 9.46 0.96
CA MET A 175 12.01 10.16 0.52
C MET A 175 12.38 11.48 -0.15
N THR A 176 11.66 11.84 -1.22
CA THR A 176 11.78 13.14 -1.88
C THR A 176 10.42 13.81 -1.98
N LEU A 177 10.38 15.09 -1.64
CA LEU A 177 9.20 15.94 -1.80
C LEU A 177 9.44 17.02 -2.85
N ALA A 178 8.41 17.30 -3.64
CA ALA A 178 8.31 18.51 -4.46
C ALA A 178 7.20 19.39 -3.89
N GLY A 179 7.57 20.40 -3.10
CA GLY A 179 6.58 21.12 -2.29
C GLY A 179 6.00 20.18 -1.22
N ASN A 180 4.68 19.97 -1.26
CA ASN A 180 3.97 19.05 -0.36
C ASN A 180 3.69 17.66 -0.98
N SER A 181 4.04 17.46 -2.26
CA SER A 181 3.79 16.20 -2.98
C SER A 181 4.94 15.21 -2.82
N LEU A 182 4.61 13.95 -2.53
CA LEU A 182 5.58 12.85 -2.49
C LEU A 182 5.97 12.42 -3.90
N VAL A 183 7.25 12.57 -4.24
CA VAL A 183 7.79 12.21 -5.55
C VAL A 183 8.38 10.81 -5.53
N SER A 184 9.14 10.48 -4.48
CA SER A 184 9.74 9.16 -4.30
C SER A 184 9.68 8.74 -2.83
N PHE A 185 9.51 7.43 -2.63
CA PHE A 185 9.52 6.80 -1.32
C PHE A 185 10.08 5.39 -1.45
N GLN A 186 11.19 5.13 -0.78
CA GLN A 186 11.89 3.86 -0.86
C GLN A 186 12.36 3.42 0.51
N VAL A 187 11.96 2.22 0.93
CA VAL A 187 12.62 1.53 2.04
C VAL A 187 13.98 1.03 1.50
N SER A 188 15.08 1.52 2.06
CA SER A 188 16.43 1.31 1.52
C SER A 188 17.33 0.47 2.41
N ALA A 189 16.91 0.19 3.65
CA ALA A 189 17.57 -0.80 4.48
C ALA A 189 16.55 -1.60 5.29
N ALA A 190 16.87 -2.87 5.50
CA ALA A 190 16.01 -3.79 6.20
C ALA A 190 16.06 -3.67 7.73
N ALA A 191 14.93 -3.88 8.41
CA ALA A 191 14.83 -4.02 9.87
C ALA A 191 14.69 -5.50 10.29
N LEU A 192 14.72 -5.80 11.59
CA LEU A 192 14.60 -7.18 12.08
C LEU A 192 13.18 -7.75 11.92
N ASN A 193 12.16 -6.95 12.26
CA ASN A 193 10.74 -7.32 12.21
C ASN A 193 9.97 -6.22 11.46
N ALA A 194 10.24 -6.08 10.16
CA ALA A 194 9.62 -5.01 9.39
C ALA A 194 8.15 -5.32 9.09
N ALA A 195 7.23 -4.44 9.52
CA ALA A 195 5.81 -4.58 9.23
C ALA A 195 5.15 -3.26 8.85
N ALA A 196 4.46 -3.25 7.72
CA ALA A 196 3.60 -2.13 7.30
C ALA A 196 2.16 -2.63 7.17
N ARG A 197 1.26 -2.13 8.00
CA ARG A 197 -0.11 -2.66 8.12
C ARG A 197 -1.18 -1.60 7.98
N ASN A 198 -2.27 -1.98 7.35
CA ASN A 198 -3.51 -1.21 7.31
C ASN A 198 -4.70 -2.10 7.72
N GLY A 199 -5.18 -1.90 8.95
CA GLY A 199 -6.47 -2.42 9.43
C GLY A 199 -7.62 -1.40 9.32
N GLY A 200 -7.28 -0.12 9.20
CA GLY A 200 -8.23 0.98 9.08
C GLY A 200 -8.52 1.39 7.63
N VAL A 201 -8.69 2.70 7.41
CA VAL A 201 -9.03 3.28 6.12
C VAL A 201 -7.93 4.23 5.64
N ILE A 202 -7.47 4.05 4.41
CA ILE A 202 -6.62 5.00 3.70
C ILE A 202 -7.37 5.47 2.45
N GLN A 203 -7.58 6.77 2.30
CA GLN A 203 -8.24 7.38 1.15
C GLN A 203 -7.37 8.42 0.47
N ALA A 204 -6.95 8.12 -0.75
CA ALA A 204 -6.10 8.96 -1.61
C ALA A 204 -6.74 9.13 -2.99
N THR A 205 -7.99 9.62 -3.05
CA THR A 205 -8.71 9.84 -4.31
C THR A 205 -7.91 10.72 -5.27
N GLY A 206 -7.64 10.22 -6.48
CA GLY A 206 -6.79 10.85 -7.49
C GLY A 206 -5.30 10.85 -7.16
N GLY A 207 -4.89 10.04 -6.19
CA GLY A 207 -3.54 10.00 -5.64
C GLY A 207 -2.99 8.58 -5.55
N ALA A 208 -2.04 8.38 -4.64
CA ALA A 208 -1.34 7.11 -4.50
C ALA A 208 -1.29 6.60 -3.05
N VAL A 209 -1.18 5.28 -2.90
CA VAL A 209 -0.91 4.62 -1.62
C VAL A 209 0.22 3.62 -1.77
N ILE A 210 1.22 3.70 -0.89
CA ILE A 210 2.39 2.83 -0.87
C ILE A 210 2.51 2.20 0.51
N LEU A 211 2.46 0.86 0.59
CA LEU A 211 2.85 0.11 1.77
C LEU A 211 4.10 -0.68 1.40
N SER A 212 5.22 -0.45 2.07
CA SER A 212 6.49 -1.12 1.76
C SER A 212 7.15 -1.60 3.03
N ALA A 213 7.64 -2.84 3.03
CA ALA A 213 8.41 -3.40 4.13
C ALA A 213 9.66 -4.11 3.61
N GLN A 214 10.79 -3.97 4.32
CA GLN A 214 11.99 -4.77 4.09
C GLN A 214 12.54 -5.29 5.42
N ALA A 215 12.63 -6.61 5.59
CA ALA A 215 13.31 -7.22 6.74
C ALA A 215 14.56 -8.04 6.35
N LYS A 216 15.45 -8.23 7.33
CA LYS A 216 16.80 -8.79 7.12
C LYS A 216 16.82 -10.28 6.76
N SER A 217 15.74 -11.01 7.01
CA SER A 217 15.66 -12.46 6.75
C SER A 217 14.22 -12.89 6.54
N ALA A 218 13.98 -13.81 5.61
CA ALA A 218 12.66 -14.42 5.37
C ALA A 218 12.13 -15.25 6.55
N LEU A 219 13.01 -15.73 7.44
CA LEU A 219 12.63 -16.44 8.67
C LEU A 219 11.99 -15.50 9.72
N LEU A 220 12.25 -14.21 9.61
CA LEU A 220 11.67 -13.16 10.43
C LEU A 220 10.56 -12.52 9.61
N GLN A 221 9.34 -12.50 10.14
CA GLN A 221 8.15 -12.12 9.39
C GLN A 221 8.28 -10.68 8.88
N THR A 222 8.60 -10.52 7.58
CA THR A 222 8.33 -9.26 6.87
C THR A 222 6.90 -9.34 6.42
N VAL A 223 6.08 -8.39 6.85
CA VAL A 223 4.65 -8.43 6.54
C VAL A 223 4.19 -7.06 6.07
N VAL A 224 3.85 -6.98 4.79
CA VAL A 224 2.86 -6.00 4.35
C VAL A 224 1.49 -6.65 4.49
N ASN A 225 0.60 -6.03 5.26
CA ASN A 225 -0.75 -6.55 5.47
C ASN A 225 -1.80 -5.46 5.25
N ASN A 226 -2.77 -5.74 4.40
CA ASN A 226 -4.01 -4.99 4.36
C ASN A 226 -5.16 -5.88 4.80
N THR A 227 -5.87 -5.51 5.87
CA THR A 227 -7.15 -6.10 6.26
C THR A 227 -8.29 -5.10 6.16
N GLY A 228 -7.98 -3.80 6.16
CA GLY A 228 -8.94 -2.71 6.00
C GLY A 228 -9.17 -2.29 4.56
N VAL A 229 -9.40 -0.99 4.35
CA VAL A 229 -9.71 -0.39 3.05
C VAL A 229 -8.59 0.56 2.63
N ILE A 230 -8.08 0.36 1.41
CA ILE A 230 -7.23 1.31 0.71
C ILE A 230 -7.98 1.76 -0.55
N SER A 231 -8.29 3.04 -0.64
CA SER A 231 -9.03 3.63 -1.77
C SER A 231 -8.19 4.73 -2.41
N ALA A 232 -7.64 4.45 -3.59
CA ALA A 232 -7.00 5.41 -4.48
C ALA A 232 -7.82 5.51 -5.79
N GLN A 233 -9.10 5.84 -5.68
CA GLN A 233 -9.96 5.95 -6.87
C GLN A 233 -9.50 7.07 -7.80
N GLY A 234 -9.46 6.80 -9.11
CA GLY A 234 -9.07 7.77 -10.12
C GLY A 234 -10.10 8.90 -10.30
N VAL A 235 -9.65 10.05 -10.81
CA VAL A 235 -10.52 11.22 -11.10
C VAL A 235 -10.18 11.77 -12.48
N ALA A 236 -11.15 11.75 -13.40
CA ALA A 236 -10.99 12.22 -14.78
C ALA A 236 -9.73 11.66 -15.49
N SER A 237 -8.64 12.42 -15.53
CA SER A 237 -7.37 12.10 -16.20
C SER A 237 -6.25 11.62 -15.25
N GLN A 238 -6.51 11.53 -13.95
CA GLN A 238 -5.53 11.02 -12.97
C GLN A 238 -5.97 9.66 -12.47
N ASN A 239 -5.22 8.64 -12.88
CA ASN A 239 -5.38 7.27 -12.40
C ASN A 239 -4.79 7.19 -10.99
N GLY A 240 -5.49 6.52 -10.08
CA GLY A 240 -4.90 6.25 -8.77
C GLY A 240 -4.05 4.99 -8.78
N VAL A 241 -3.14 4.90 -7.81
CA VAL A 241 -2.14 3.84 -7.73
C VAL A 241 -2.08 3.28 -6.31
N ILE A 242 -2.10 1.96 -6.20
CA ILE A 242 -1.92 1.24 -4.92
C ILE A 242 -0.74 0.27 -5.09
N THR A 243 0.27 0.40 -4.24
CA THR A 243 1.46 -0.46 -4.27
C THR A 243 1.72 -1.07 -2.90
N LEU A 244 1.70 -2.40 -2.81
CA LEU A 244 2.09 -3.17 -1.63
C LEU A 244 3.38 -3.95 -1.94
N LEU A 245 4.47 -3.66 -1.24
CA LEU A 245 5.82 -4.17 -1.50
C LEU A 245 6.40 -4.88 -0.27
N GLY A 246 6.53 -6.21 -0.32
CA GLY A 246 7.16 -7.02 0.72
C GLY A 246 8.68 -7.13 0.63
N GLY A 247 9.30 -6.58 -0.43
CA GLY A 247 10.73 -6.76 -0.70
C GLY A 247 11.12 -8.21 -1.03
N ASP A 248 12.42 -8.43 -1.24
CA ASP A 248 12.98 -9.68 -1.82
C ASP A 248 12.83 -10.93 -0.93
N ALA A 249 12.52 -10.72 0.35
CA ALA A 249 12.44 -11.78 1.36
C ALA A 249 11.08 -11.80 2.09
N GLY A 250 10.16 -10.90 1.76
CA GLY A 250 8.97 -10.68 2.57
C GLY A 250 7.68 -11.24 2.02
N THR A 251 6.69 -11.27 2.91
CA THR A 251 5.32 -11.70 2.62
C THR A 251 4.41 -10.49 2.48
N VAL A 252 3.55 -10.51 1.46
CA VAL A 252 2.43 -9.58 1.33
C VAL A 252 1.12 -10.32 1.46
N GLN A 253 0.27 -9.88 2.38
CA GLN A 253 -1.11 -10.35 2.54
C GLN A 253 -2.06 -9.23 2.14
N ALA A 254 -2.71 -9.39 1.00
CA ALA A 254 -3.71 -8.46 0.49
C ALA A 254 -5.12 -8.99 0.82
N GLY A 255 -5.68 -8.53 1.93
CA GLY A 255 -7.07 -8.73 2.34
C GLY A 255 -7.90 -7.44 2.20
N GLY A 256 -9.11 -7.46 2.76
CA GLY A 256 -9.99 -6.28 2.78
C GLY A 256 -10.30 -5.75 1.37
N THR A 257 -10.13 -4.45 1.14
CA THR A 257 -10.35 -3.83 -0.17
C THR A 257 -9.17 -2.96 -0.60
N LEU A 258 -8.69 -3.18 -1.83
CA LEU A 258 -7.78 -2.31 -2.56
C LEU A 258 -8.53 -1.76 -3.77
N ASP A 259 -8.93 -0.49 -3.73
CA ASP A 259 -9.79 0.13 -4.74
C ASP A 259 -9.07 1.27 -5.46
N ALA A 260 -8.63 0.99 -6.68
CA ALA A 260 -8.09 1.96 -7.64
C ALA A 260 -9.09 2.24 -8.80
N SER A 261 -10.39 1.99 -8.61
CA SER A 261 -11.40 2.18 -9.66
C SER A 261 -11.60 3.65 -10.06
N SER A 262 -12.23 3.89 -11.21
CA SER A 262 -12.56 5.22 -11.71
C SER A 262 -13.98 5.28 -12.25
N ALA A 263 -14.84 6.12 -11.65
CA ALA A 263 -16.23 6.23 -12.07
C ALA A 263 -16.41 6.91 -13.45
N SER A 264 -15.40 7.66 -13.93
CA SER A 264 -15.49 8.45 -15.16
C SER A 264 -14.36 8.21 -16.16
N GLY A 265 -13.26 7.61 -15.73
CA GLY A 265 -12.06 7.39 -16.54
C GLY A 265 -11.68 5.93 -16.64
N THR A 266 -10.42 5.68 -16.98
CA THR A 266 -9.83 4.33 -16.91
C THR A 266 -9.56 3.98 -15.45
N GLY A 267 -9.71 2.71 -15.09
CA GLY A 267 -9.28 2.22 -13.78
C GLY A 267 -7.79 2.44 -13.55
N GLY A 268 -7.40 2.52 -12.28
CA GLY A 268 -6.02 2.74 -11.85
C GLY A 268 -5.16 1.47 -11.87
N HIS A 269 -4.06 1.53 -11.12
CA HIS A 269 -3.08 0.44 -11.06
C HIS A 269 -2.96 -0.09 -9.63
N VAL A 270 -3.04 -1.41 -9.47
CA VAL A 270 -2.74 -2.10 -8.22
C VAL A 270 -1.57 -3.04 -8.43
N VAL A 271 -0.53 -2.90 -7.61
CA VAL A 271 0.67 -3.75 -7.62
C VAL A 271 0.88 -4.35 -6.24
N VAL A 272 0.95 -5.67 -6.16
CA VAL A 272 1.17 -6.43 -4.92
C VAL A 272 2.33 -7.39 -5.15
N THR A 273 3.51 -7.10 -4.61
CA THR A 273 4.71 -7.91 -4.85
C THR A 273 5.54 -8.12 -3.59
N GLY A 274 6.29 -9.22 -3.58
CA GLY A 274 7.21 -9.64 -2.53
C GLY A 274 7.70 -11.04 -2.87
N GLN A 275 8.54 -11.65 -2.03
CA GLN A 275 8.92 -13.05 -2.23
C GLN A 275 7.71 -13.98 -2.21
N ASN A 276 6.76 -13.69 -1.31
CA ASN A 276 5.53 -14.46 -1.16
C ASN A 276 4.33 -13.51 -1.13
N VAL A 277 3.31 -13.80 -1.93
CA VAL A 277 2.10 -12.98 -2.06
C VAL A 277 0.86 -13.84 -1.83
N ALA A 278 -0.02 -13.39 -0.95
CA ALA A 278 -1.33 -14.00 -0.72
C ALA A 278 -2.42 -12.93 -0.84
N VAL A 279 -3.32 -13.11 -1.81
CA VAL A 279 -4.63 -12.43 -1.82
C VAL A 279 -5.59 -13.34 -1.07
N VAL A 280 -5.99 -12.91 0.13
CA VAL A 280 -6.70 -13.76 1.09
C VAL A 280 -8.21 -13.77 0.85
N ASP A 281 -8.93 -14.64 1.56
CA ASP A 281 -10.38 -14.78 1.42
C ASP A 281 -11.13 -13.45 1.63
N GLY A 282 -12.15 -13.24 0.79
CA GLY A 282 -13.00 -12.05 0.78
C GLY A 282 -12.33 -10.78 0.26
N ALA A 283 -11.05 -10.81 -0.12
CA ALA A 283 -10.34 -9.66 -0.64
C ALA A 283 -10.98 -9.14 -1.95
N LYS A 284 -11.07 -7.82 -2.07
CA LYS A 284 -11.51 -7.13 -3.29
C LYS A 284 -10.40 -6.24 -3.81
N ILE A 285 -9.85 -6.59 -4.96
CA ILE A 285 -8.85 -5.79 -5.67
C ILE A 285 -9.51 -5.23 -6.92
N LEU A 286 -9.81 -3.93 -6.90
CA LEU A 286 -10.66 -3.28 -7.89
C LEU A 286 -9.85 -2.24 -8.66
N ALA A 287 -9.85 -2.38 -9.98
CA ALA A 287 -9.29 -1.43 -10.93
C ALA A 287 -10.29 -1.21 -12.08
N THR A 288 -11.59 -1.17 -11.77
CA THR A 288 -12.64 -0.98 -12.78
C THR A 288 -12.69 0.46 -13.28
N GLY A 289 -13.10 0.69 -14.53
CA GLY A 289 -13.26 2.06 -15.03
C GLY A 289 -14.28 2.25 -16.15
N ALA A 290 -14.97 3.39 -16.18
CA ALA A 290 -15.99 3.68 -17.18
C ALA A 290 -15.42 3.78 -18.61
N ALA A 291 -14.24 4.39 -18.77
CA ALA A 291 -13.57 4.57 -20.05
C ALA A 291 -12.60 3.42 -20.39
N GLY A 292 -12.37 2.51 -19.45
CA GLY A 292 -11.49 1.34 -19.61
C GLY A 292 -11.17 0.70 -18.27
N GLY A 293 -10.91 -0.59 -18.27
CA GLY A 293 -10.34 -1.27 -17.12
C GLY A 293 -8.90 -0.84 -16.83
N GLY A 294 -8.49 -0.92 -15.57
CA GLY A 294 -7.14 -0.62 -15.10
C GLY A 294 -6.22 -1.83 -15.13
N GLN A 295 -5.20 -1.84 -14.27
CA GLN A 295 -4.22 -2.92 -14.18
C GLN A 295 -4.12 -3.46 -12.76
N ILE A 296 -4.09 -4.78 -12.63
CA ILE A 296 -3.86 -5.50 -11.37
C ILE A 296 -2.70 -6.46 -11.58
N ASN A 297 -1.60 -6.27 -10.84
CA ASN A 297 -0.40 -7.10 -10.91
C ASN A 297 -0.14 -7.73 -9.54
N ILE A 298 -0.32 -9.05 -9.43
CA ILE A 298 -0.15 -9.81 -8.20
C ILE A 298 1.04 -10.76 -8.38
N GLY A 299 2.08 -10.57 -7.57
CA GLY A 299 3.29 -11.37 -7.62
C GLY A 299 4.19 -11.12 -8.84
N GLY A 300 3.75 -10.38 -9.85
CA GLY A 300 4.55 -10.01 -11.00
C GLY A 300 3.73 -9.27 -12.05
N GLY A 301 4.40 -8.80 -13.11
CA GLY A 301 3.74 -8.23 -14.29
C GLY A 301 3.42 -9.28 -15.34
N VAL A 302 2.72 -8.86 -16.40
CA VAL A 302 2.45 -9.72 -17.57
C VAL A 302 3.75 -10.25 -18.19
N HIS A 303 3.82 -11.55 -18.47
CA HIS A 303 5.03 -12.27 -18.90
C HIS A 303 6.27 -12.02 -18.00
N GLY A 304 6.08 -11.75 -16.71
CA GLY A 304 7.16 -11.36 -15.79
C GLY A 304 7.82 -10.02 -16.11
N GLY A 305 7.20 -9.21 -16.98
CA GLY A 305 7.73 -7.96 -17.49
C GLY A 305 7.41 -6.73 -16.62
N GLY A 306 7.58 -5.55 -17.20
CA GLY A 306 7.17 -4.27 -16.60
C GLY A 306 8.09 -3.74 -15.48
N GLY A 307 9.23 -4.39 -15.23
CA GLY A 307 10.13 -4.01 -14.12
C GLY A 307 9.53 -4.27 -12.73
N ILE A 308 8.48 -5.10 -12.67
CA ILE A 308 7.79 -5.49 -11.45
C ILE A 308 8.54 -6.68 -10.83
N ALA A 309 8.86 -6.60 -9.54
CA ALA A 309 9.48 -7.70 -8.81
C ALA A 309 8.61 -8.96 -8.87
N GLN A 310 9.24 -10.11 -9.11
CA GLN A 310 8.55 -11.38 -9.29
C GLN A 310 8.60 -12.21 -8.00
N ALA A 311 7.45 -12.71 -7.59
CA ALA A 311 7.28 -13.56 -6.42
C ALA A 311 7.75 -14.99 -6.70
N VAL A 312 8.17 -15.69 -5.65
CA VAL A 312 8.36 -17.14 -5.70
C VAL A 312 7.02 -17.84 -5.47
N THR A 313 6.23 -17.36 -4.50
CA THR A 313 4.93 -17.95 -4.19
C THR A 313 3.83 -16.92 -4.37
N THR A 314 2.83 -17.21 -5.20
CA THR A 314 1.64 -16.37 -5.34
C THR A 314 0.37 -17.21 -5.12
N LYS A 315 -0.52 -16.75 -4.25
CA LYS A 315 -1.79 -17.42 -3.98
C LYS A 315 -2.96 -16.43 -4.00
N VAL A 316 -4.04 -16.80 -4.68
CA VAL A 316 -5.31 -16.08 -4.67
C VAL A 316 -6.40 -17.02 -4.15
N ALA A 317 -6.98 -16.67 -3.01
CA ALA A 317 -7.99 -17.48 -2.33
C ALA A 317 -9.33 -17.52 -3.08
N ALA A 318 -10.14 -18.54 -2.79
CA ALA A 318 -11.34 -18.87 -3.56
C ALA A 318 -12.39 -17.76 -3.57
N THR A 319 -12.50 -17.00 -2.48
CA THR A 319 -13.50 -15.93 -2.35
C THR A 319 -12.95 -14.54 -2.70
N ALA A 320 -11.68 -14.45 -3.14
CA ALA A 320 -11.09 -13.20 -3.58
C ALA A 320 -11.59 -12.80 -4.98
N VAL A 321 -11.71 -11.49 -5.21
CA VAL A 321 -12.12 -10.90 -6.49
C VAL A 321 -11.07 -9.90 -6.95
N LEU A 322 -10.55 -10.09 -8.16
CA LEU A 322 -9.69 -9.17 -8.88
C LEU A 322 -10.48 -8.67 -10.10
N ASP A 323 -10.85 -7.40 -10.13
CA ASP A 323 -11.72 -6.84 -11.17
C ASP A 323 -11.10 -5.62 -11.84
N ALA A 324 -10.61 -5.81 -13.06
CA ALA A 324 -10.14 -4.77 -13.97
C ALA A 324 -11.10 -4.59 -15.15
N SER A 325 -12.41 -4.78 -14.96
CA SER A 325 -13.40 -4.61 -16.03
C SER A 325 -13.66 -3.14 -16.37
N ALA A 326 -13.98 -2.88 -17.64
CA ALA A 326 -14.62 -1.63 -18.00
C ALA A 326 -16.10 -1.64 -17.61
N THR A 327 -16.63 -0.50 -17.19
CA THR A 327 -18.03 -0.37 -16.76
C THR A 327 -18.90 0.41 -17.77
N GLY A 328 -18.29 1.19 -18.66
CA GLY A 328 -18.97 2.01 -19.67
C GLY A 328 -18.76 1.49 -21.10
N THR A 329 -18.00 2.23 -21.91
CA THR A 329 -17.71 1.92 -23.32
C THR A 329 -16.24 1.52 -23.55
N GLY A 330 -15.47 1.36 -22.47
CA GLY A 330 -14.04 1.06 -22.52
C GLY A 330 -13.72 -0.41 -22.75
N ASN A 331 -12.47 -0.68 -23.12
CA ASN A 331 -11.95 -2.05 -23.13
C ASN A 331 -11.72 -2.54 -21.69
N GLY A 332 -11.85 -3.84 -21.48
CA GLY A 332 -11.38 -4.50 -20.27
C GLY A 332 -9.89 -4.27 -20.05
N GLY A 333 -9.50 -4.27 -18.78
CA GLY A 333 -8.14 -3.99 -18.34
C GLY A 333 -7.24 -5.21 -18.34
N GLN A 334 -6.27 -5.21 -17.43
CA GLN A 334 -5.29 -6.28 -17.29
C GLN A 334 -5.29 -6.82 -15.86
N VAL A 335 -5.29 -8.15 -15.74
CA VAL A 335 -5.04 -8.85 -14.47
C VAL A 335 -3.89 -9.85 -14.70
N SER A 336 -2.80 -9.72 -13.96
CA SER A 336 -1.70 -10.69 -13.93
C SER A 336 -1.57 -11.27 -12.52
N VAL A 337 -1.56 -12.59 -12.44
CA VAL A 337 -1.21 -13.35 -11.24
C VAL A 337 -0.02 -14.22 -11.57
N TRP A 338 1.13 -13.89 -11.01
CA TRP A 338 2.42 -14.35 -11.49
C TRP A 338 3.33 -14.81 -10.35
N SER A 339 4.15 -15.82 -10.65
CA SER A 339 5.37 -16.15 -9.91
C SER A 339 6.49 -16.43 -10.92
N ASP A 340 7.75 -16.18 -10.53
CA ASP A 340 8.92 -16.27 -11.40
C ASP A 340 9.06 -17.63 -12.10
N VAL A 341 8.71 -17.69 -13.39
CA VAL A 341 8.77 -18.91 -14.23
C VAL A 341 10.20 -19.42 -14.44
N THR A 342 11.21 -18.56 -14.27
CA THR A 342 12.62 -18.95 -14.41
C THR A 342 13.15 -19.67 -13.17
N ASN A 343 12.43 -19.59 -12.05
CA ASN A 343 12.73 -20.28 -10.82
C ASN A 343 11.83 -21.51 -10.66
N ALA A 344 12.40 -22.71 -10.77
CA ALA A 344 11.68 -23.97 -10.68
C ALA A 344 10.97 -24.23 -9.33
N ALA A 345 11.30 -23.47 -8.28
CA ALA A 345 10.61 -23.54 -6.99
C ALA A 345 9.34 -22.67 -6.95
N SER A 346 9.11 -21.83 -7.96
CA SER A 346 8.01 -20.88 -7.98
C SER A 346 6.67 -21.55 -8.21
N GLN A 347 5.66 -21.09 -7.49
CA GLN A 347 4.32 -21.64 -7.52
C GLN A 347 3.27 -20.53 -7.55
N THR A 348 2.31 -20.65 -8.47
CA THR A 348 1.13 -19.82 -8.52
C THR A 348 -0.12 -20.67 -8.33
N GLN A 349 -0.94 -20.33 -7.33
CA GLN A 349 -2.24 -20.95 -7.09
C GLN A 349 -3.36 -19.91 -7.16
N VAL A 350 -4.37 -20.15 -7.98
CA VAL A 350 -5.47 -19.21 -8.20
C VAL A 350 -6.81 -19.94 -8.12
N ALA A 351 -7.58 -19.66 -7.07
CA ALA A 351 -8.94 -20.17 -6.90
C ALA A 351 -10.02 -19.06 -6.97
N GLY A 352 -9.60 -17.79 -7.02
CA GLY A 352 -10.49 -16.64 -6.98
C GLY A 352 -11.19 -16.31 -8.30
N THR A 353 -11.91 -15.18 -8.30
CA THR A 353 -12.56 -14.62 -9.49
C THR A 353 -11.71 -13.52 -10.10
N LEU A 354 -11.34 -13.67 -11.38
CA LEU A 354 -10.55 -12.70 -12.15
C LEU A 354 -11.40 -12.16 -13.31
N LEU A 355 -11.56 -10.83 -13.36
CA LEU A 355 -12.42 -10.16 -14.34
C LEU A 355 -11.66 -9.06 -15.10
N ALA A 356 -11.79 -9.07 -16.42
CA ALA A 356 -11.27 -8.04 -17.31
C ALA A 356 -12.27 -7.83 -18.48
N LYS A 357 -13.55 -7.60 -18.15
CA LYS A 357 -14.62 -7.52 -19.16
C LYS A 357 -14.58 -6.20 -19.92
N GLY A 358 -14.97 -6.24 -21.19
CA GLY A 358 -15.32 -5.06 -21.96
C GLY A 358 -16.56 -4.36 -21.37
N GLY A 359 -16.67 -3.06 -21.65
CA GLY A 359 -17.73 -2.23 -21.11
C GLY A 359 -19.13 -2.68 -21.54
N ALA A 360 -20.11 -2.47 -20.67
CA ALA A 360 -21.50 -2.87 -20.91
C ALA A 360 -22.16 -2.16 -22.09
N ALA A 361 -21.60 -1.04 -22.55
CA ALA A 361 -22.09 -0.27 -23.70
C ALA A 361 -21.12 -0.27 -24.90
N GLY A 362 -19.99 -0.99 -24.82
CA GLY A 362 -18.96 -1.00 -25.85
C GLY A 362 -17.58 -1.39 -25.32
N GLY A 363 -16.67 -1.74 -26.23
CA GLY A 363 -15.29 -2.09 -25.92
C GLY A 363 -15.01 -3.59 -25.95
N ASN A 364 -13.75 -3.93 -26.16
CA ASN A 364 -13.26 -5.31 -26.19
C ASN A 364 -12.97 -5.83 -24.78
N GLY A 365 -12.87 -7.14 -24.63
CA GLY A 365 -12.38 -7.76 -23.42
C GLY A 365 -10.90 -7.49 -23.22
N GLY A 366 -10.46 -7.59 -21.98
CA GLY A 366 -9.08 -7.36 -21.56
C GLY A 366 -8.23 -8.62 -21.57
N LEU A 367 -7.10 -8.54 -20.85
CA LEU A 367 -6.15 -9.63 -20.66
C LEU A 367 -6.19 -10.11 -19.21
N ILE A 368 -6.27 -11.41 -19.04
CA ILE A 368 -6.06 -12.09 -17.77
C ILE A 368 -4.91 -13.06 -17.97
N GLU A 369 -3.89 -13.02 -17.11
CA GLU A 369 -2.76 -13.94 -17.14
C GLU A 369 -2.58 -14.61 -15.78
N THR A 370 -2.38 -15.92 -15.81
CA THR A 370 -2.01 -16.73 -14.64
C THR A 370 -0.82 -17.61 -15.01
N SER A 371 0.32 -17.38 -14.37
CA SER A 371 1.60 -17.97 -14.81
C SER A 371 2.52 -18.27 -13.62
N GLY A 372 3.36 -19.29 -13.77
CA GLY A 372 4.31 -19.72 -12.76
C GLY A 372 5.06 -20.98 -13.18
N ALA A 373 6.22 -21.26 -12.57
CA ALA A 373 6.93 -22.49 -12.89
C ALA A 373 6.03 -23.72 -12.66
N VAL A 374 5.27 -23.70 -11.56
CA VAL A 374 4.11 -24.56 -11.31
C VAL A 374 2.86 -23.70 -11.18
N LEU A 375 1.79 -24.08 -11.88
CA LEU A 375 0.50 -23.38 -11.88
C LEU A 375 -0.65 -24.30 -11.48
N ASP A 376 -1.43 -23.88 -10.47
CA ASP A 376 -2.69 -24.50 -10.05
C ASP A 376 -3.83 -23.49 -10.21
N THR A 377 -4.80 -23.81 -11.06
CA THR A 377 -5.99 -22.96 -11.32
C THR A 377 -7.29 -23.59 -10.81
N SER A 378 -7.18 -24.56 -9.89
CA SER A 378 -8.33 -25.25 -9.33
C SER A 378 -9.30 -24.28 -8.64
N GLY A 379 -10.55 -24.27 -9.11
CA GLY A 379 -11.61 -23.41 -8.56
C GLY A 379 -11.63 -21.99 -9.13
N ILE A 380 -10.71 -21.61 -10.02
CA ILE A 380 -10.68 -20.28 -10.63
C ILE A 380 -11.99 -19.98 -11.39
N THR A 381 -12.42 -18.72 -11.34
CA THR A 381 -13.44 -18.18 -12.24
C THR A 381 -12.84 -17.05 -13.06
N VAL A 382 -12.87 -17.14 -14.38
CA VAL A 382 -12.27 -16.16 -15.29
C VAL A 382 -13.31 -15.60 -16.26
N SER A 383 -13.31 -14.29 -16.48
CA SER A 383 -14.10 -13.69 -17.54
C SER A 383 -13.49 -12.40 -18.08
N ALA A 384 -13.16 -12.44 -19.37
CA ALA A 384 -12.81 -11.28 -20.20
C ALA A 384 -13.86 -11.07 -21.31
N ALA A 385 -15.12 -11.32 -20.99
CA ALA A 385 -16.24 -11.18 -21.92
C ALA A 385 -16.41 -9.74 -22.43
N ALA A 386 -16.90 -9.61 -23.66
CA ALA A 386 -17.16 -8.32 -24.29
C ALA A 386 -18.51 -8.33 -25.03
N PRO A 387 -19.61 -7.89 -24.39
CA PRO A 387 -20.95 -8.00 -24.99
C PRO A 387 -21.11 -7.29 -26.34
N HIS A 388 -20.31 -6.25 -26.58
CA HIS A 388 -20.36 -5.40 -27.77
C HIS A 388 -19.02 -5.29 -28.51
N GLY A 389 -18.06 -6.17 -28.19
CA GLY A 389 -16.71 -6.14 -28.76
C GLY A 389 -16.14 -7.53 -28.96
N THR A 390 -14.84 -7.59 -29.24
CA THR A 390 -14.11 -8.85 -29.30
C THR A 390 -13.85 -9.37 -27.90
N ALA A 391 -14.10 -10.67 -27.69
CA ALA A 391 -13.74 -11.36 -26.46
C ALA A 391 -12.26 -11.13 -26.10
N GLY A 392 -11.99 -10.93 -24.82
CA GLY A 392 -10.64 -10.83 -24.29
C GLY A 392 -9.96 -12.20 -24.18
N GLN A 393 -8.80 -12.22 -23.53
CA GLN A 393 -7.95 -13.40 -23.44
C GLN A 393 -7.68 -13.78 -21.99
N TRP A 394 -7.70 -15.07 -21.72
CA TRP A 394 -7.04 -15.70 -20.58
C TRP A 394 -5.80 -16.46 -21.07
N LEU A 395 -4.63 -16.02 -20.63
CA LEU A 395 -3.34 -16.63 -20.89
C LEU A 395 -2.90 -17.49 -19.69
N LEU A 396 -2.54 -18.73 -20.01
CA LEU A 396 -1.90 -19.69 -19.11
C LEU A 396 -0.47 -19.91 -19.63
N ASP A 397 0.54 -19.53 -18.88
CA ASP A 397 1.95 -19.65 -19.30
C ASP A 397 2.85 -20.30 -18.23
N PRO A 398 2.63 -21.59 -17.87
CA PRO A 398 3.54 -22.33 -17.01
C PRO A 398 4.67 -23.02 -17.79
N THR A 399 5.76 -23.38 -17.11
CA THR A 399 6.90 -24.10 -17.75
C THR A 399 6.54 -25.47 -18.34
N MET A 400 5.45 -26.07 -17.84
CA MET A 400 4.84 -27.30 -18.34
C MET A 400 3.39 -27.34 -17.85
N VAL A 401 2.49 -27.86 -18.68
CA VAL A 401 1.07 -28.05 -18.34
C VAL A 401 0.54 -29.39 -18.83
N GLU A 402 -0.20 -30.07 -17.97
CA GLU A 402 -1.05 -31.20 -18.33
C GLU A 402 -2.52 -30.77 -18.26
N ILE A 403 -3.21 -30.87 -19.40
CA ILE A 403 -4.66 -30.62 -19.49
C ILE A 403 -5.37 -31.96 -19.30
N THR A 404 -6.00 -32.15 -18.15
CA THR A 404 -6.56 -33.46 -17.74
C THR A 404 -7.77 -33.31 -16.82
N SER A 405 -8.74 -34.20 -16.97
CA SER A 405 -9.90 -34.30 -16.07
C SER A 405 -9.60 -35.02 -14.76
N ASN A 406 -8.42 -35.63 -14.63
CA ASN A 406 -7.95 -36.32 -13.43
C ASN A 406 -6.92 -35.46 -12.69
N THR A 407 -7.29 -34.24 -12.30
CA THR A 407 -6.40 -33.39 -11.51
C THR A 407 -6.20 -34.04 -10.12
N PRO A 408 -4.95 -34.22 -9.66
CA PRO A 408 -4.72 -34.63 -8.28
C PRO A 408 -5.40 -33.61 -7.36
N ALA A 409 -6.15 -34.06 -6.37
CA ALA A 409 -6.81 -33.14 -5.45
C ALA A 409 -5.76 -32.22 -4.80
N SER A 410 -5.82 -30.92 -5.10
CA SER A 410 -5.06 -29.91 -4.36
C SER A 410 -5.46 -30.05 -2.89
N GLY A 411 -4.51 -30.38 -2.03
CA GLY A 411 -4.81 -30.60 -0.62
C GLY A 411 -5.54 -29.38 -0.04
N THR A 412 -6.73 -29.57 0.50
CA THR A 412 -7.44 -28.49 1.19
C THR A 412 -6.61 -28.08 2.40
N SER A 413 -6.01 -26.90 2.37
CA SER A 413 -5.42 -26.31 3.57
C SER A 413 -6.52 -26.16 4.60
N THR A 414 -6.44 -26.94 5.68
CA THR A 414 -7.36 -26.86 6.81
C THR A 414 -7.30 -25.46 7.40
N SER A 415 -8.45 -24.82 7.52
CA SER A 415 -8.69 -23.59 8.27
C SER A 415 -7.80 -23.50 9.53
N GLY A 416 -6.81 -22.60 9.52
CA GLY A 416 -5.94 -22.31 10.68
C GLY A 416 -4.44 -22.21 10.43
N THR A 417 -3.92 -22.55 9.25
CA THR A 417 -2.47 -22.52 8.94
C THR A 417 -2.10 -21.46 7.89
N ASN A 418 -0.89 -20.91 8.01
CA ASN A 418 -0.24 -19.89 7.15
C ASN A 418 -0.88 -19.71 5.74
N PRO A 419 -1.33 -18.50 5.37
CA PRO A 419 -2.02 -18.27 4.09
C PRO A 419 -1.18 -18.67 2.86
N LEU A 420 0.14 -18.79 3.01
CA LEU A 420 1.09 -19.15 1.95
C LEU A 420 1.34 -20.65 1.77
N VAL A 421 0.67 -21.54 2.51
CA VAL A 421 0.79 -22.99 2.26
C VAL A 421 0.08 -23.31 0.94
N ILE A 422 0.87 -23.65 -0.08
CA ILE A 422 0.40 -24.28 -1.31
C ILE A 422 0.55 -25.80 -1.12
N SER A 423 -0.58 -26.51 -1.22
CA SER A 423 -0.61 -27.97 -1.21
C SER A 423 -0.83 -28.42 -2.65
N GLY A 424 0.20 -28.98 -3.29
CA GLY A 424 0.14 -29.33 -4.70
C GLY A 424 1.32 -30.17 -5.17
N THR A 425 1.23 -30.61 -6.41
CA THR A 425 2.25 -31.34 -7.18
C THR A 425 3.27 -30.39 -7.81
N ASN A 426 4.45 -30.88 -8.17
CA ASN A 426 5.45 -30.13 -8.95
C ASN A 426 5.10 -30.05 -10.46
N THR A 427 3.82 -30.13 -10.79
CA THR A 427 3.31 -30.20 -12.17
C THR A 427 2.07 -29.33 -12.24
N SER A 428 1.97 -28.52 -13.29
CA SER A 428 0.79 -27.69 -13.54
C SER A 428 -0.32 -28.52 -14.15
N TYR A 429 -1.49 -28.47 -13.52
CA TYR A 429 -2.68 -29.16 -14.00
C TYR A 429 -3.77 -28.14 -14.32
N VAL A 430 -4.42 -28.32 -15.47
CA VAL A 430 -5.59 -27.52 -15.85
C VAL A 430 -6.73 -28.47 -16.21
N ASP A 431 -7.86 -28.33 -15.51
CA ASP A 431 -9.08 -29.07 -15.82
C ASP A 431 -9.70 -28.52 -17.12
N PRO A 432 -9.93 -29.36 -18.16
CA PRO A 432 -10.63 -28.96 -19.37
C PRO A 432 -11.97 -28.24 -19.11
N ALA A 433 -12.70 -28.62 -18.05
CA ALA A 433 -13.97 -27.99 -17.70
C ALA A 433 -13.80 -26.50 -17.33
N THR A 434 -12.66 -26.11 -16.76
CA THR A 434 -12.33 -24.71 -16.47
C THR A 434 -12.10 -23.91 -17.75
N ILE A 435 -11.42 -24.51 -18.73
CA ILE A 435 -11.21 -23.90 -20.06
C ILE A 435 -12.54 -23.74 -20.77
N ASP A 436 -13.36 -24.80 -20.81
CA ASP A 436 -14.69 -24.79 -21.42
C ASP A 436 -15.60 -23.74 -20.77
N ALA A 437 -15.55 -23.60 -19.44
CA ALA A 437 -16.31 -22.57 -18.74
C ALA A 437 -15.90 -21.15 -19.18
N ALA A 438 -14.61 -20.86 -19.32
CA ALA A 438 -14.12 -19.57 -19.78
C ALA A 438 -14.52 -19.29 -21.25
N LEU A 439 -14.38 -20.28 -22.13
CA LEU A 439 -14.78 -20.20 -23.55
C LEU A 439 -16.28 -19.92 -23.68
N ASN A 440 -17.11 -20.68 -22.96
CA ASN A 440 -18.57 -20.50 -22.95
C ASN A 440 -18.99 -19.16 -22.34
N ALA A 441 -18.19 -18.59 -21.43
CA ALA A 441 -18.36 -17.26 -20.87
C ALA A 441 -17.85 -16.12 -21.78
N GLY A 442 -17.41 -16.42 -23.01
CA GLY A 442 -16.97 -15.42 -23.98
C GLY A 442 -15.55 -14.91 -23.74
N THR A 443 -14.64 -15.78 -23.28
CA THR A 443 -13.22 -15.49 -23.09
C THR A 443 -12.39 -16.42 -23.96
N SER A 444 -11.47 -15.88 -24.77
CA SER A 444 -10.51 -16.70 -25.50
C SER A 444 -9.48 -17.26 -24.54
N VAL A 445 -9.04 -18.51 -24.73
CA VAL A 445 -8.02 -19.13 -23.88
C VAL A 445 -6.78 -19.44 -24.72
N THR A 446 -5.62 -19.08 -24.20
CA THR A 446 -4.31 -19.42 -24.78
C THR A 446 -3.47 -20.12 -23.73
N VAL A 447 -2.85 -21.22 -24.14
CA VAL A 447 -1.93 -21.99 -23.32
C VAL A 447 -0.57 -21.94 -24.01
N GLU A 448 0.41 -21.38 -23.32
CA GLU A 448 1.82 -21.23 -23.73
C GLU A 448 2.71 -21.94 -22.70
N THR A 449 3.89 -22.41 -23.11
CA THR A 449 4.86 -23.13 -22.25
C THR A 449 6.29 -22.91 -22.69
#